data_AF-A0A956PQ78-F1
#
_entry.id   AF-A0A956PQ78-F1
#
_cell.length_a   1.000
_cell.length_b   1.000
_cell.length_c   1.000
_cell.angle_alpha   90.00
_cell.angle_beta   90.00
_cell.angle_gamma   90.00
#
_symmetry.space_group_name_H-M   'P 1'
#
loop_
_entity.id
_entity.type
_entity.pdbx_description
1 polymer ?
#
loop_
_entity_poly.entity_id
_entity_poly.type
_entity_poly.pdbx_seq_one_letter_code
_entity_poly.pdbx_strand_id
1 'polypeptide(L)' 'MTIAVDAMGGDDAPAEIVKGAFKAAKGSKAKILLVGNEKAIRKHL' A
#
# COMPACT_ATOMS: atom_id res chain seq x y z
N MET A 1 15.22 2.77 4.55
CA MET A 1 14.41 3.89 3.99
C MET A 1 12.95 3.51 4.08
N THR A 2 12.10 4.41 4.55
CA THR A 2 10.66 4.20 4.67
C THR A 2 9.96 5.06 3.63
N ILE A 3 9.00 4.49 2.90
CA ILE A 3 8.21 5.17 1.88
C ILE A 3 6.76 5.14 2.35
N ALA A 4 6.16 6.32 2.53
CA ALA A 4 4.73 6.45 2.76
C ALA A 4 3.99 6.42 1.42
N VAL A 5 2.94 5.62 1.33
CA VAL A 5 2.11 5.45 0.12
C VAL A 5 0.67 5.73 0.50
N ASP A 6 0.02 6.68 -0.18
CA ASP A 6 -1.42 6.88 -0.07
C ASP A 6 -2.14 5.68 -0.68
N ALA A 7 -2.80 4.89 0.17
CA ALA A 7 -3.50 3.69 -0.23
C ALA A 7 -4.91 3.98 -0.77
N MET A 8 -5.40 5.22 -0.71
CA MET A 8 -6.80 5.54 -1.00
C MET A 8 -7.00 6.29 -2.32
N GLY A 9 -5.92 6.79 -2.92
CA GLY A 9 -5.98 7.54 -4.18
C GLY A 9 -6.01 6.64 -5.41
N GLY A 10 -6.92 6.93 -6.33
CA GLY A 10 -7.07 6.26 -7.63
C GLY A 10 -8.35 5.43 -7.74
N ASP A 11 -8.71 5.08 -8.98
CA ASP A 11 -10.00 4.45 -9.30
C ASP A 11 -10.13 3.04 -8.69
N ASP A 12 -9.03 2.28 -8.65
CA ASP A 12 -8.96 0.91 -8.12
C ASP A 12 -8.37 0.83 -6.70
N ALA A 13 -8.32 1.95 -6.00
CA ALA A 13 -7.89 2.00 -4.60
C ALA A 13 -8.98 1.45 -3.66
N PRO A 14 -8.62 0.84 -2.53
CA PRO A 14 -7.26 0.58 -2.07
C PRO A 14 -6.61 -0.69 -2.64
N ALA A 15 -7.34 -1.53 -3.36
CA ALA A 15 -6.92 -2.87 -3.74
C ALA A 15 -5.62 -2.91 -4.56
N GLU A 16 -5.56 -2.18 -5.68
CA GLU A 16 -4.38 -2.22 -6.55
C GLU A 16 -3.16 -1.50 -5.94
N ILE A 17 -3.40 -0.49 -5.10
CA ILE A 17 -2.31 0.20 -4.39
C ILE A 17 -1.65 -0.73 -3.37
N VAL A 18 -2.43 -1.45 -2.56
CA VAL A 18 -1.88 -2.43 -1.59
C VAL A 18 -1.10 -3.52 -2.31
N LYS A 19 -1.64 -4.05 -3.40
CA LYS A 19 -0.97 -5.07 -4.24
C LYS A 19 0.36 -4.58 -4.81
N GLY A 20 0.41 -3.35 -5.33
CA GLY A 20 1.63 -2.72 -5.83
C GLY A 20 2.65 -2.49 -4.72
N ALA A 21 2.22 -1.96 -3.58
CA ALA A 21 3.04 -1.75 -2.40
C ALA A 21 3.67 -3.06 -1.89
N PHE A 22 2.92 -4.16 -1.91
CA PHE A 22 3.41 -5.47 -1.49
C PHE A 22 4.52 -6.00 -2.42
N LYS A 23 4.35 -5.82 -3.73
CA LYS A 23 5.39 -6.16 -4.73
C LYS A 23 6.66 -5.33 -4.50
N ALA A 24 6.51 -4.02 -4.27
CA ALA A 24 7.64 -3.12 -4.01
C ALA A 24 8.39 -3.47 -2.71
N ALA A 25 7.65 -3.84 -1.66
CA ALA A 25 8.22 -4.29 -0.39
C ALA A 25 9.02 -5.59 -0.55
N LYS A 26 8.56 -6.53 -1.40
CA LYS A 26 9.30 -7.77 -1.70
C LYS A 26 10.53 -7.54 -2.58
N GLY A 27 10.48 -6.59 -3.50
CA GLY A 27 11.55 -6.31 -4.46
C GLY A 27 12.65 -5.39 -3.94
N SER A 28 12.55 -4.86 -2.72
CA SER A 28 13.48 -3.87 -2.20
C SER A 28 13.70 -4.00 -0.69
N LYS A 29 14.72 -3.30 -0.15
CA LYS A 29 14.91 -3.15 1.30
C LYS A 29 14.08 -2.00 1.90
N ALA A 30 13.21 -1.37 1.11
CA ALA A 30 12.40 -0.27 1.59
C ALA A 30 11.25 -0.79 2.46
N LYS A 31 10.95 -0.07 3.53
CA LYS A 31 9.74 -0.29 4.34
C LYS A 31 8.60 0.52 3.72
N ILE A 32 7.49 -0.13 3.41
CA ILE A 32 6.31 0.55 2.88
C ILE A 32 5.33 0.82 4.02
N LEU A 33 4.94 2.07 4.18
CA LEU A 33 3.91 2.52 5.11
C LEU A 33 2.67 2.92 4.31
N LEU A 34 1.61 2.12 4.40
CA LEU A 34 0.33 2.45 3.78
C LEU A 34 -0.40 3.49 4.63
N VAL A 35 -0.83 4.59 4.00
CA VAL A 35 -1.54 5.70 4.65
C VAL A 35 -2.97 5.71 4.11
N GLY A 36 -3.96 5.74 5.00
CA GLY A 36 -5.37 5.74 4.62
C GLY A 36 -6.28 5.10 5.66
N ASN A 37 -7.50 4.72 5.23
CA ASN A 37 -8.45 4.03 6.10
C ASN A 37 -7.99 2.59 6.38
N GLU A 38 -7.45 2.36 7.58
CA GLU A 38 -6.91 1.07 7.99
C GLU A 38 -7.90 -0.09 7.81
N LYS A 39 -9.19 0.11 8.13
CA LYS A 39 -10.21 -0.95 7.99
C LYS A 39 -10.45 -1.33 6.53
N ALA A 40 -10.36 -0.37 5.61
CA ALA A 40 -10.48 -0.66 4.18
C ALA A 40 -9.22 -1.37 3.67
N ILE A 41 -8.04 -0.85 4.02
CA ILE A 41 -6.74 -1.40 3.63
C ILE A 41 -6.58 -2.86 4.10
N ARG A 42 -6.95 -3.16 5.36
CA ARG A 42 -6.84 -4.50 5.94
C ARG A 42 -7.63 -5.58 5.21
N LYS A 43 -8.62 -5.23 4.37
CA LYS A 43 -9.36 -6.19 3.54
C LYS A 43 -8.55 -6.71 2.34
N HIS A 44 -7.42 -6.07 2.03
CA HIS A 44 -6.60 -6.34 0.85
C HIS A 44 -5.15 -6.72 1.20
N LEU A 45 -4.84 -6.92 2.49
CA LEU A 45 -3.56 -7.47 2.98
C LEU A 45 -3.60 -9.00 3.00
#